data_AF-A0A559NR36-F1
#
_entry.id   AF-A0A559NR36-F1
#
_cell.length_a   1.000
_cell.length_b   1.000
_cell.length_c   1.000
_cell.angle_alpha   90.00
_cell.angle_beta   90.00
_cell.angle_gamma   90.00
#
_symmetry.space_group_name_H-M   'P 1'
#
loop_
_entity.id
_entity.type
_entity.pdbx_description
1 polymer ?
#
loop_
_entity_poly.entity_id
_entity_poly.type
_entity_poly.pdbx_seq_one_letter_code
_entity_poly.pdbx_strand_id
1 'polypeptide(L)'
;MRMLTKIPKHFYFFLAVLFVLNLIQSNFTQLIFDEAYYWYYSQNMAWGYFDHPPMVALMIKISSYFFDGELGVRLVSCLLSALNIILLWLMIDNPKKNQYIVHFFVLVFSMTLLNAYGFFTLPDTPLLFFTSCFLLTYKHFIKNESLPLAILLGIFMAALMYSKYHAVLVIFFVLLSNIKLVAKPYAWLAVLIALCCYAPHFYWLYDNDFVSIKYHLYERPNGAYSFEKYTLGFFVNLVAIFGLTFPFIYKALLKTKNTNLFNKALIYLTYGVILFFFISSFNRRIQTQWIIIICIPMVVIAFNYMLNNKQALTWIFRLGLINVILIAYLRIGLVHQPLLFNFYYESHGNIEWAAAIKKEAGNRPVVFENSYRNAPMYSFYTNGSPTFSLNNYMYRKNQFSIDNSEENVRGKDVAYISKYLNDFSFSYQREDGRLYKGIFIPNFQSFRKVECIVEEQELTLTTEKSIELSVYNPYEQNISLQDLKFGITYMDAYKTPIQTLGITPTANTPNTTQLQAKDTTKFKFSLPTTKNENIGYFRVVISENNLLFGLNGKPIPIN
;
A
#
# COMPACT_ATOMS: atom_id res chain seq x y z
N MET A 1 25.66 25.36 -17.48
CA MET A 1 24.42 24.93 -16.77
C MET A 1 23.44 26.10 -16.68
N ARG A 2 22.76 26.49 -17.78
CA ARG A 2 21.64 27.46 -17.72
C ARG A 2 20.37 26.69 -17.32
N MET A 3 20.35 26.18 -16.10
CA MET A 3 19.18 25.51 -15.55
C MET A 3 18.26 26.58 -14.94
N LEU A 4 16.97 26.49 -15.24
CA LEU A 4 15.89 27.41 -14.86
C LEU A 4 15.79 28.66 -15.75
N THR A 5 14.99 28.54 -16.82
CA THR A 5 14.27 29.72 -17.33
C THR A 5 13.50 30.32 -16.16
N LYS A 6 13.59 31.64 -15.97
CA LYS A 6 12.96 32.34 -14.84
C LYS A 6 11.46 32.02 -14.84
N ILE A 7 11.02 31.22 -13.86
CA ILE A 7 9.62 30.86 -13.69
C ILE A 7 8.85 32.15 -13.37
N PRO A 8 7.75 32.46 -14.08
CA PRO A 8 7.03 33.71 -13.86
C PRO A 8 6.42 33.83 -12.46
N LYS A 9 6.30 35.05 -11.92
CA LYS A 9 5.75 35.30 -10.57
C LYS A 9 4.35 34.71 -10.36
N HIS A 10 3.50 34.79 -11.38
CA HIS A 10 2.13 34.23 -11.32
C HIS A 10 2.11 32.71 -11.17
N PHE A 11 3.12 31.99 -11.66
CA PHE A 11 3.24 30.55 -11.41
C PHE A 11 3.39 30.26 -9.92
N TYR A 12 4.29 31.00 -9.24
CA TYR A 12 4.51 30.84 -7.81
C TYR A 12 3.27 31.21 -6.98
N PHE A 13 2.46 32.17 -7.43
CA PHE A 13 1.18 32.48 -6.81
C PHE A 13 0.23 31.27 -6.82
N PHE A 14 -0.05 30.68 -7.99
CA PHE A 14 -0.91 29.50 -8.08
C PHE A 14 -0.35 28.29 -7.32
N LEU A 15 0.97 28.12 -7.35
CA LEU A 15 1.65 27.08 -6.58
C LEU A 15 1.45 27.27 -5.07
N ALA A 16 1.64 28.50 -4.58
CA ALA A 16 1.44 28.83 -3.17
C ALA A 16 -0.01 28.62 -2.73
N VAL A 17 -0.98 29.05 -3.55
CA VAL A 17 -2.42 28.79 -3.28
C VAL A 17 -2.68 27.30 -3.16
N LEU A 18 -2.21 26.49 -4.10
CA LEU A 18 -2.39 25.04 -4.07
C LEU A 18 -1.72 24.38 -2.86
N PHE A 19 -0.50 24.80 -2.54
CA PHE A 19 0.23 24.32 -1.38
C PHE A 19 -0.52 24.64 -0.08
N VAL A 20 -0.99 25.88 0.09
CA VAL A 20 -1.78 26.29 1.25
C VAL A 20 -3.10 25.52 1.33
N LEU A 21 -3.80 25.33 0.21
CA LEU A 21 -5.02 24.51 0.17
C LEU A 21 -4.74 23.05 0.61
N ASN A 22 -3.61 22.48 0.23
CA ASN A 22 -3.21 21.15 0.67
C ASN A 22 -2.89 21.11 2.16
N LEU A 23 -2.17 22.10 2.70
CA LEU A 23 -1.92 22.19 4.14
C LEU A 23 -3.23 22.29 4.94
N ILE A 24 -4.17 23.14 4.51
CA ILE A 24 -5.49 23.28 5.13
C ILE A 24 -6.21 21.92 5.11
N GLN A 25 -6.30 21.27 3.95
CA GLN A 25 -6.94 19.95 3.85
C GLN A 25 -6.26 18.91 4.76
N SER A 26 -4.93 18.85 4.74
CA SER A 26 -4.16 17.88 5.52
C SER A 26 -4.37 18.05 7.02
N ASN A 27 -4.63 19.27 7.49
CA ASN A 27 -4.88 19.56 8.90
C ASN A 27 -6.31 19.22 9.34
N PHE A 28 -7.32 19.43 8.49
CA PHE A 28 -8.73 19.28 8.88
C PHE A 28 -9.35 17.92 8.50
N THR A 29 -8.68 17.12 7.68
CA THR A 29 -9.17 15.78 7.31
C THR A 29 -8.62 14.76 8.29
N GLN A 30 -9.44 13.93 8.93
CA GLN A 30 -8.89 12.85 9.78
C GLN A 30 -8.15 11.82 8.90
N LEU A 31 -7.20 11.08 9.47
CA LEU A 31 -6.48 10.01 8.78
C LEU A 31 -7.40 8.98 8.13
N ILE A 32 -6.99 8.51 6.95
CA ILE A 32 -7.55 7.30 6.35
C ILE A 32 -6.82 6.06 6.86
N PHE A 33 -7.39 4.86 6.66
CA PHE A 33 -6.83 3.62 7.22
C PHE A 33 -5.39 3.35 6.76
N ASP A 34 -5.09 3.61 5.49
CA ASP A 34 -3.74 3.40 4.95
C ASP A 34 -2.73 4.37 5.60
N GLU A 35 -3.10 5.63 5.83
CA GLU A 35 -2.23 6.60 6.49
C GLU A 35 -1.94 6.26 7.94
N ALA A 36 -2.94 5.79 8.69
CA ALA A 36 -2.72 5.33 10.05
C ALA A 36 -1.74 4.14 10.07
N TYR A 37 -1.89 3.22 9.13
CA TYR A 37 -1.01 2.06 9.01
C TYR A 37 0.43 2.44 8.60
N TYR A 38 0.61 3.43 7.74
CA TYR A 38 1.95 3.95 7.40
C TYR A 38 2.53 4.86 8.50
N TRP A 39 1.69 5.53 9.28
CA TRP A 39 2.13 6.20 10.51
C TRP A 39 2.68 5.19 11.50
N TYR A 40 2.04 4.03 11.64
CA TYR A 40 2.54 2.92 12.46
C TYR A 40 3.92 2.43 11.99
N TYR A 41 4.14 2.34 10.68
CA TYR A 41 5.48 2.03 10.12
C TYR A 41 6.52 3.06 10.57
N SER A 42 6.18 4.36 10.53
CA SER A 42 7.11 5.43 10.88
C SER A 42 7.52 5.47 12.37
N GLN A 43 6.80 4.76 13.24
CA GLN A 43 7.17 4.66 14.66
C GLN A 43 8.45 3.84 14.85
N ASN A 44 8.66 2.81 14.03
CA ASN A 44 9.83 1.94 14.06
C ASN A 44 10.44 1.85 12.65
N MET A 45 11.31 2.81 12.34
CA MET A 45 11.91 2.92 11.00
C MET A 45 12.71 1.67 10.64
N ALA A 46 12.30 1.01 9.56
CA ALA A 46 12.98 -0.13 8.95
C ALA A 46 13.25 0.12 7.47
N TRP A 47 14.09 -0.72 6.86
CA TRP A 47 14.41 -0.65 5.43
C TRP A 47 13.31 -1.24 4.54
N GLY A 48 12.25 -1.80 5.11
CA GLY A 48 11.04 -2.25 4.44
C GLY A 48 9.95 -2.61 5.45
N TYR A 49 8.75 -2.85 4.95
CA TYR A 49 7.58 -3.23 5.74
C TYR A 49 6.77 -4.31 4.99
N PHE A 50 5.78 -4.88 5.66
CA PHE A 50 5.03 -6.06 5.19
C PHE A 50 4.56 -5.96 3.74
N ASP A 51 4.02 -4.81 3.30
CA ASP A 51 3.49 -4.65 1.95
C ASP A 51 4.19 -3.56 1.11
N HIS A 52 5.04 -2.73 1.71
CA HIS A 52 5.66 -1.59 1.04
C HIS A 52 7.12 -1.36 1.45
N PRO A 53 7.95 -0.81 0.55
CA PRO A 53 9.23 -0.24 0.93
C PRO A 53 9.05 1.04 1.78
N PRO A 54 10.12 1.58 2.38
CA PRO A 54 10.06 2.47 3.53
C PRO A 54 9.84 3.95 3.23
N MET A 55 9.77 4.39 1.95
CA MET A 55 9.73 5.82 1.63
C MET A 55 8.50 6.52 2.23
N VAL A 56 7.34 5.87 2.25
CA VAL A 56 6.13 6.47 2.86
C VAL A 56 6.31 6.68 4.36
N ALA A 57 6.91 5.72 5.06
CA ALA A 57 7.20 5.82 6.49
C ALA A 57 8.25 6.91 6.77
N LEU A 58 9.28 7.01 5.92
CA LEU A 58 10.29 8.05 6.01
C LEU A 58 9.69 9.45 5.84
N MET A 59 8.77 9.64 4.89
CA MET A 59 8.07 10.92 4.71
C MET A 59 7.26 11.30 5.93
N ILE A 60 6.56 10.34 6.54
CA ILE A 60 5.81 10.58 7.78
C ILE A 60 6.77 10.92 8.93
N LYS A 61 7.86 10.15 9.09
CA LYS A 61 8.86 10.39 10.14
C LYS A 61 9.50 11.78 10.04
N ILE A 62 9.78 12.24 8.83
CA ILE A 62 10.30 13.58 8.61
C ILE A 62 9.22 14.63 8.95
N SER A 63 7.98 14.41 8.51
CA SER A 63 6.86 15.32 8.79
C SER A 63 6.60 15.46 10.30
N SER A 64 6.71 14.37 11.05
CA SER A 64 6.46 14.35 12.51
C SER A 64 7.50 15.10 13.34
N TYR A 65 8.64 15.52 12.75
CA TYR A 65 9.58 16.42 13.44
C TYR A 65 9.13 17.88 13.43
N PHE A 66 8.17 18.25 12.58
CA PHE A 66 7.73 19.64 12.41
C PHE A 66 6.33 19.90 12.97
N PHE A 67 5.44 18.91 12.88
CA PHE A 67 4.06 19.00 13.37
C PHE A 67 3.62 17.68 13.98
N ASP A 68 2.67 17.76 14.90
CA ASP A 68 1.93 16.61 15.42
C ASP A 68 0.63 16.41 14.64
N GLY A 69 -0.13 15.37 15.01
CA GLY A 69 -1.45 15.08 14.44
C GLY A 69 -1.39 14.80 12.93
N GLU A 70 -2.48 15.11 12.24
CA GLU A 70 -2.67 14.78 10.83
C GLU A 70 -1.68 15.54 9.93
N LEU A 71 -1.36 16.79 10.27
CA LEU A 71 -0.34 17.55 9.54
C LEU A 71 1.06 16.94 9.72
N GLY A 72 1.35 16.40 10.91
CA GLY A 72 2.54 15.61 11.19
C GLY A 72 2.67 14.34 10.35
N VAL A 73 1.59 13.87 9.73
CA VAL A 73 1.62 12.74 8.78
C VAL A 73 1.82 13.21 7.33
N ARG A 74 1.43 14.45 7.01
CA ARG A 74 1.17 14.90 5.63
C ARG A 74 2.01 16.06 5.11
N LEU A 75 2.78 16.75 5.96
CA LEU A 75 3.58 17.92 5.56
C LEU A 75 4.48 17.62 4.34
N VAL A 76 5.28 16.55 4.40
CA VAL A 76 6.21 16.20 3.32
C VAL A 76 5.45 15.86 2.03
N SER A 77 4.27 15.22 2.11
CA SER A 77 3.42 14.97 0.94
C SER A 77 2.99 16.26 0.25
N CYS A 78 2.60 17.28 1.03
CA CYS A 78 2.25 18.61 0.50
C CYS A 78 3.44 19.26 -0.21
N LEU A 79 4.63 19.18 0.40
CA LEU A 79 5.87 19.73 -0.17
C LEU A 79 6.26 19.01 -1.47
N LEU A 80 6.28 17.68 -1.48
CA LEU A 80 6.60 16.90 -2.66
C LEU A 80 5.61 17.15 -3.80
N SER A 81 4.33 17.34 -3.50
CA SER A 81 3.32 17.71 -4.50
C SER A 81 3.61 19.07 -5.14
N ALA A 82 3.91 20.09 -4.34
CA ALA A 82 4.29 21.41 -4.87
C ALA A 82 5.56 21.35 -5.72
N LEU A 83 6.60 20.63 -5.24
CA LEU A 83 7.83 20.44 -6.01
C LEU A 83 7.58 19.64 -7.31
N ASN A 84 6.71 18.64 -7.28
CA ASN A 84 6.34 17.86 -8.46
C ASN A 84 5.74 18.76 -9.56
N ILE A 85 4.90 19.73 -9.20
CA ILE A 85 4.33 20.71 -10.16
C ILE A 85 5.42 21.55 -10.82
N ILE A 86 6.45 21.96 -10.07
CA ILE A 86 7.63 22.65 -10.63
C ILE A 86 8.35 21.73 -11.62
N LEU A 87 8.59 20.47 -11.27
CA LEU A 87 9.27 19.51 -12.15
C LEU A 87 8.50 19.26 -13.45
N LEU A 88 7.18 19.08 -13.35
CA LEU A 88 6.28 18.97 -14.51
C LEU A 88 6.40 20.20 -15.43
N TRP A 89 6.43 21.40 -14.86
CA TRP A 89 6.62 22.65 -15.60
C TRP A 89 7.98 22.74 -16.31
N LEU A 90 9.04 22.29 -15.65
CA LEU A 90 10.40 22.27 -16.19
C LEU A 90 10.59 21.23 -17.30
N MET A 91 9.78 20.16 -17.31
CA MET A 91 9.79 19.18 -18.40
C MET A 91 9.21 19.71 -19.72
N ILE A 92 8.45 20.81 -19.70
CA ILE A 92 7.84 21.41 -20.90
C ILE A 92 8.79 22.44 -21.52
N ASP A 93 9.27 22.20 -22.75
CA ASP A 93 10.19 23.11 -23.47
C ASP A 93 9.49 24.12 -24.39
N ASN A 94 8.15 24.09 -24.47
CA ASN A 94 7.42 24.95 -25.40
C ASN A 94 7.54 26.44 -25.01
N PRO A 95 7.98 27.34 -25.93
CA PRO A 95 8.20 28.75 -25.62
C PRO A 95 6.91 29.50 -25.23
N LYS A 96 5.74 29.02 -25.69
CA LYS A 96 4.45 29.63 -25.37
C LYS A 96 3.98 29.33 -23.95
N LYS A 97 4.58 28.36 -23.24
CA LYS A 97 4.04 27.86 -21.96
C LYS A 97 3.73 28.96 -20.95
N ASN A 98 4.61 29.97 -20.84
CA ASN A 98 4.48 31.06 -19.86
C ASN A 98 3.18 31.90 -20.02
N GLN A 99 2.60 31.91 -21.22
CA GLN A 99 1.32 32.59 -21.51
C GLN A 99 0.10 31.79 -21.02
N TYR A 100 0.27 30.49 -20.74
CA TYR A 100 -0.81 29.54 -20.46
C TYR A 100 -0.67 28.91 -19.06
N ILE A 101 -0.08 29.63 -18.10
CA ILE A 101 0.12 29.13 -16.72
C ILE A 101 -1.21 28.72 -16.07
N VAL A 102 -2.27 29.51 -16.22
CA VAL A 102 -3.60 29.14 -15.67
C VAL A 102 -4.10 27.81 -16.26
N HIS A 103 -3.90 27.59 -17.56
CA HIS A 103 -4.32 26.36 -18.24
C HIS A 103 -3.54 25.15 -17.75
N PHE A 104 -2.25 25.33 -17.43
CA PHE A 104 -1.42 24.28 -16.85
C PHE A 104 -1.93 23.87 -15.46
N PHE A 105 -2.22 24.86 -14.59
CA PHE A 105 -2.75 24.57 -13.26
C PHE A 105 -4.15 23.93 -13.33
N VAL A 106 -5.02 24.36 -14.24
CA VAL A 106 -6.32 23.70 -14.46
C VAL A 106 -6.15 22.25 -14.92
N LEU A 107 -5.22 21.97 -15.86
CA LEU A 107 -4.94 20.60 -16.29
C LEU A 107 -4.47 19.73 -15.11
N VAL A 108 -3.47 20.18 -14.36
CA VAL A 108 -2.91 19.44 -13.21
C VAL A 108 -3.98 19.23 -12.13
N PHE A 109 -4.71 20.29 -11.77
CA PHE A 109 -5.74 20.24 -10.73
C PHE A 109 -7.00 19.48 -11.15
N SER A 110 -7.22 19.29 -12.46
CA SER A 110 -8.35 18.47 -12.95
C SER A 110 -8.13 16.97 -12.82
N MET A 111 -6.90 16.52 -12.50
CA MET A 111 -6.57 15.12 -12.27
C MET A 111 -6.82 14.76 -10.80
N THR A 112 -7.91 14.04 -10.52
CA THR A 112 -8.40 13.77 -9.16
C THR A 112 -7.33 13.17 -8.25
N LEU A 113 -6.66 12.11 -8.72
CA LEU A 113 -5.70 11.42 -7.88
C LEU A 113 -4.42 12.24 -7.65
N LEU A 114 -3.95 13.00 -8.66
CA LEU A 114 -2.79 13.88 -8.49
C LEU A 114 -3.03 14.95 -7.41
N ASN A 115 -4.29 15.36 -7.22
CA ASN A 115 -4.69 16.20 -6.09
C ASN A 115 -4.75 15.46 -4.76
N ALA A 116 -5.39 14.29 -4.73
CA ALA A 116 -5.53 13.49 -3.50
C ALA A 116 -4.17 13.16 -2.88
N TYR A 117 -3.20 12.75 -3.69
CA TYR A 117 -1.82 12.51 -3.27
C TYR A 117 -1.03 13.80 -2.95
N GLY A 118 -1.64 14.97 -3.15
CA GLY A 118 -1.10 16.24 -2.72
C GLY A 118 -1.34 16.58 -1.25
N PHE A 119 -2.30 15.91 -0.60
CA PHE A 119 -2.63 16.12 0.80
C PHE A 119 -2.77 14.82 1.62
N PHE A 120 -2.83 13.65 0.98
CA PHE A 120 -2.66 12.35 1.63
C PHE A 120 -1.23 11.82 1.51
N THR A 121 -0.77 11.08 2.53
CA THR A 121 0.53 10.41 2.54
C THR A 121 0.40 8.93 2.22
N LEU A 122 0.65 8.59 0.97
CA LEU A 122 0.54 7.23 0.45
C LEU A 122 1.81 6.90 -0.36
N PRO A 123 2.13 5.61 -0.60
CA PRO A 123 3.30 5.19 -1.39
C PRO A 123 3.35 5.79 -2.81
N ASP A 124 2.19 6.17 -3.34
CA ASP A 124 2.05 6.81 -4.65
C ASP A 124 2.54 8.27 -4.66
N THR A 125 2.53 8.97 -3.52
CA THR A 125 3.01 10.35 -3.42
C THR A 125 4.50 10.49 -3.77
N PRO A 126 5.44 9.76 -3.11
CA PRO A 126 6.84 9.80 -3.50
C PRO A 126 7.08 9.16 -4.88
N LEU A 127 6.29 8.16 -5.27
CA LEU A 127 6.39 7.53 -6.60
C LEU A 127 6.20 8.56 -7.72
N LEU A 128 5.17 9.40 -7.63
CA LEU A 128 4.92 10.45 -8.62
C LEU A 128 6.03 11.50 -8.64
N PHE A 129 6.48 11.95 -7.47
CA PHE A 129 7.57 12.92 -7.35
C PHE A 129 8.88 12.39 -7.96
N PHE A 130 9.31 11.19 -7.57
CA PHE A 130 10.55 10.60 -8.08
C PHE A 130 10.44 10.18 -9.55
N THR A 131 9.23 9.91 -10.06
CA THR A 131 9.01 9.73 -11.51
C THR A 131 9.33 11.01 -12.27
N SER A 132 8.88 12.17 -11.78
CA SER A 132 9.21 13.47 -12.39
C SER A 132 10.69 13.80 -12.27
N CYS A 133 11.33 13.54 -11.12
CA CYS A 133 12.77 13.70 -10.94
C CYS A 133 13.56 12.84 -11.94
N PHE A 134 13.20 11.56 -12.04
CA PHE A 134 13.81 10.61 -12.97
C PHE A 134 13.63 11.05 -14.42
N LEU A 135 12.42 11.40 -14.86
CA LEU A 135 12.15 11.81 -16.23
C LEU A 135 12.84 13.13 -16.60
N LEU A 136 12.85 14.12 -15.70
CA LEU A 136 13.56 15.38 -15.94
C LEU A 136 15.08 15.15 -16.04
N THR A 137 15.65 14.33 -15.15
CA THR A 137 17.08 13.97 -15.20
C THR A 137 17.39 13.20 -16.48
N TYR A 138 16.53 12.24 -16.87
CA TYR A 138 16.66 11.47 -18.10
C TYR A 138 16.65 12.38 -19.34
N LYS A 139 15.75 13.38 -19.38
CA LYS A 139 15.68 14.39 -20.45
C LYS A 139 17.00 15.14 -20.63
N HIS A 140 17.71 15.43 -19.55
CA HIS A 140 19.03 16.07 -19.60
C HIS A 140 20.13 15.07 -19.98
N PHE A 141 20.07 13.86 -19.42
CA PHE A 141 21.04 12.79 -19.67
C PHE A 141 21.13 12.41 -21.15
N ILE A 142 19.99 12.27 -21.84
CA ILE A 142 19.97 11.95 -23.27
C ILE A 142 20.49 13.09 -24.17
N LYS A 143 20.60 14.31 -23.66
CA LYS A 143 21.18 15.45 -24.41
C LYS A 143 22.69 15.52 -24.22
N ASN A 144 23.17 15.30 -23.00
CA ASN A 144 24.58 15.30 -22.67
C ASN A 144 24.86 14.35 -21.50
N GLU A 145 25.39 13.17 -21.81
CA GLU A 145 25.76 12.17 -20.81
C GLU A 145 26.87 12.73 -19.91
N SER A 146 26.72 12.63 -18.60
CA SER A 146 27.74 13.08 -17.65
C SER A 146 27.66 12.34 -16.33
N LEU A 147 28.77 12.30 -15.60
CA LEU A 147 28.88 11.65 -14.29
C LEU A 147 27.80 12.12 -13.29
N PRO A 148 27.53 13.43 -13.11
CA PRO A 148 26.49 13.88 -12.17
C PRO A 148 25.08 13.41 -12.56
N LEU A 149 24.75 13.39 -13.86
CA LEU A 149 23.45 12.93 -14.33
C LEU A 149 23.29 11.42 -14.19
N ALA A 150 24.36 10.64 -14.37
CA ALA A 150 24.36 9.20 -14.10
C ALA A 150 24.09 8.90 -12.61
N ILE A 151 24.78 9.61 -11.71
CA ILE A 151 24.57 9.48 -10.26
C ILE A 151 23.13 9.85 -9.88
N LEU A 152 22.62 10.99 -10.36
CA LEU A 152 21.24 11.41 -10.09
C LEU A 152 20.20 10.42 -10.64
N LEU A 153 20.41 9.88 -11.85
CA LEU A 153 19.55 8.83 -12.38
C LEU A 153 19.54 7.61 -11.46
N GLY A 154 20.71 7.16 -11.00
CA GLY A 154 20.81 6.02 -10.07
C GLY A 154 20.08 6.25 -8.76
N ILE A 155 20.30 7.42 -8.14
CA ILE A 155 19.61 7.81 -6.90
C ILE A 155 18.09 7.84 -7.10
N PHE A 156 17.60 8.44 -8.19
CA PHE A 156 16.15 8.50 -8.44
C PHE A 156 15.55 7.15 -8.83
N MET A 157 16.30 6.25 -9.48
CA MET A 157 15.87 4.86 -9.69
C MET A 157 15.72 4.12 -8.36
N ALA A 158 16.66 4.28 -7.42
CA ALA A 158 16.53 3.70 -6.09
C ALA A 158 15.35 4.31 -5.32
N ALA A 159 15.20 5.64 -5.32
CA ALA A 159 14.11 6.33 -4.65
C ALA A 159 12.72 5.95 -5.19
N LEU A 160 12.62 5.72 -6.51
CA LEU A 160 11.45 5.14 -7.17
C LEU A 160 11.12 3.76 -6.60
N MET A 161 12.09 2.86 -6.56
CA MET A 161 11.90 1.51 -6.02
C MET A 161 11.56 1.53 -4.53
N TYR A 162 12.13 2.45 -3.76
CA TYR A 162 11.79 2.69 -2.35
C TYR A 162 10.37 3.27 -2.15
N SER A 163 9.76 3.82 -3.19
CA SER A 163 8.38 4.32 -3.12
C SER A 163 7.37 3.19 -3.27
N LYS A 164 7.51 2.39 -4.33
CA LYS A 164 6.56 1.31 -4.64
C LYS A 164 7.19 0.34 -5.64
N TYR A 165 6.98 -0.96 -5.48
CA TYR A 165 7.53 -1.97 -6.41
C TYR A 165 7.10 -1.79 -7.88
N HIS A 166 5.93 -1.18 -8.13
CA HIS A 166 5.47 -0.85 -9.48
C HIS A 166 6.37 0.18 -10.20
N ALA A 167 7.26 0.88 -9.49
CA ALA A 167 8.20 1.81 -10.08
C ALA A 167 9.17 1.16 -11.07
N VAL A 168 9.35 -0.17 -11.00
CA VAL A 168 10.10 -0.93 -12.00
C VAL A 168 9.57 -0.71 -13.42
N LEU A 169 8.25 -0.49 -13.57
CA LEU A 169 7.62 -0.21 -14.86
C LEU A 169 8.13 1.11 -15.46
N VAL A 170 8.41 2.12 -14.63
CA VAL A 170 8.98 3.40 -15.11
C VAL A 170 10.33 3.18 -15.74
N ILE A 171 11.22 2.52 -14.99
CA ILE A 171 12.60 2.28 -15.38
C ILE A 171 12.62 1.42 -16.65
N PHE A 172 11.84 0.34 -16.65
CA PHE A 172 11.74 -0.61 -17.75
C PHE A 172 11.23 0.03 -19.05
N PHE A 173 10.11 0.75 -19.01
CA PHE A 173 9.55 1.32 -20.24
C PHE A 173 10.35 2.52 -20.77
N VAL A 174 11.02 3.27 -19.90
CA VAL A 174 11.98 4.30 -20.34
C VAL A 174 13.21 3.66 -20.99
N LEU A 175 13.72 2.55 -20.46
CA LEU A 175 14.80 1.78 -21.11
C LEU A 175 14.36 1.23 -22.46
N LEU A 176 13.16 0.63 -22.57
CA LEU A 176 12.62 0.11 -23.83
C LEU A 176 12.45 1.21 -24.90
N SER A 177 12.17 2.44 -24.48
CA SER A 177 12.08 3.57 -25.42
C SER A 177 13.43 3.87 -26.10
N ASN A 178 14.55 3.55 -25.45
CA ASN A 178 15.90 3.80 -25.91
C ASN A 178 16.86 2.66 -25.51
N ILE A 179 16.73 1.51 -26.18
CA ILE A 179 17.53 0.31 -25.88
C ILE A 179 19.04 0.55 -26.02
N LYS A 180 19.47 1.57 -26.78
CA LYS A 180 20.88 1.94 -26.95
C LYS A 180 21.57 2.30 -25.63
N LEU A 181 20.82 2.61 -24.57
CA LEU A 181 21.35 2.85 -23.23
C LEU A 181 22.13 1.65 -22.67
N VAL A 182 21.82 0.41 -23.07
CA VAL A 182 22.56 -0.77 -22.58
C VAL A 182 24.01 -0.80 -23.06
N ALA A 183 24.35 -0.03 -24.09
CA ALA A 183 25.72 0.13 -24.58
C ALA A 183 26.42 1.37 -23.98
N LYS A 184 25.78 2.12 -23.07
CA LYS A 184 26.32 3.37 -22.52
C LYS A 184 26.94 3.16 -21.14
N PRO A 185 28.22 3.51 -20.93
CA PRO A 185 28.89 3.31 -19.64
C PRO A 185 28.24 4.12 -18.52
N TYR A 186 27.81 5.36 -18.80
CA TYR A 186 27.11 6.18 -17.81
C TYR A 186 25.72 5.63 -17.44
N ALA A 187 25.06 4.88 -18.33
CA ALA A 187 23.80 4.22 -17.99
C ALA A 187 24.04 3.04 -17.02
N TRP A 188 25.10 2.26 -17.24
CA TRP A 188 25.52 1.22 -16.30
C TRP A 188 25.95 1.78 -14.95
N LEU A 189 26.63 2.93 -14.94
CA LEU A 189 26.94 3.62 -13.70
C LEU A 189 25.67 4.01 -12.93
N ALA A 190 24.64 4.52 -13.61
CA ALA A 190 23.36 4.81 -12.97
C ALA A 190 22.73 3.54 -12.36
N VAL A 191 22.79 2.39 -13.06
CA VAL A 191 22.32 1.10 -12.54
C VAL A 191 23.11 0.68 -11.29
N LEU A 192 24.44 0.77 -11.33
CA LEU A 192 25.30 0.44 -10.19
C LEU A 192 24.96 1.30 -8.97
N ILE A 193 24.84 2.62 -9.14
CA ILE A 193 24.43 3.53 -8.07
C ILE A 193 23.05 3.16 -7.52
N ALA A 194 22.08 2.85 -8.39
CA ALA A 194 20.75 2.45 -7.93
C ALA A 194 20.78 1.17 -7.09
N LEU A 195 21.55 0.16 -7.51
CA LEU A 195 21.72 -1.09 -6.77
C LEU A 195 22.41 -0.86 -5.42
N CYS A 196 23.48 -0.06 -5.38
CA CYS A 196 24.14 0.30 -4.13
C CYS A 196 23.20 1.05 -3.18
N CYS A 197 22.44 2.02 -3.67
CA CYS A 197 21.48 2.76 -2.85
C CYS A 197 20.32 1.88 -2.37
N TYR A 198 19.87 0.90 -3.16
CA TYR A 198 18.74 0.02 -2.81
C TYR A 198 19.15 -1.24 -2.03
N ALA A 199 20.46 -1.51 -1.91
CA ALA A 199 21.02 -2.67 -1.21
C ALA A 199 20.47 -2.89 0.21
N PRO A 200 20.26 -1.85 1.05
CA PRO A 200 19.68 -2.05 2.38
C PRO A 200 18.27 -2.66 2.34
N HIS A 201 17.46 -2.34 1.33
CA HIS A 201 16.15 -2.97 1.17
C HIS A 201 16.26 -4.44 0.75
N PHE A 202 17.21 -4.77 -0.13
CA PHE A 202 17.46 -6.17 -0.51
C PHE A 202 17.87 -7.01 0.70
N TYR A 203 18.75 -6.47 1.56
CA TYR A 203 19.14 -7.13 2.79
C TYR A 203 17.95 -7.31 3.73
N TRP A 204 17.12 -6.28 3.92
CA TRP A 204 15.91 -6.38 4.74
C TRP A 204 14.92 -7.41 4.21
N LEU A 205 14.72 -7.47 2.89
CA LEU A 205 13.89 -8.49 2.26
C LEU A 205 14.42 -9.89 2.53
N TYR A 206 15.73 -10.10 2.43
CA TYR A 206 16.35 -11.39 2.74
C TYR A 206 16.12 -11.79 4.20
N ASP A 207 16.39 -10.87 5.13
CA ASP A 207 16.23 -11.09 6.59
C ASP A 207 14.77 -11.34 7.00
N ASN A 208 13.81 -10.84 6.21
CA ASN A 208 12.37 -11.01 6.44
C ASN A 208 11.74 -12.02 5.46
N ASP A 209 12.53 -12.99 4.98
CA ASP A 209 12.05 -14.09 4.13
C ASP A 209 11.27 -13.65 2.89
N PHE A 210 11.61 -12.50 2.33
CA PHE A 210 10.94 -11.87 1.19
C PHE A 210 9.43 -11.70 1.40
N VAL A 211 8.99 -11.45 2.63
CA VAL A 211 7.56 -11.39 3.01
C VAL A 211 6.74 -10.49 2.09
N SER A 212 7.24 -9.32 1.72
CA SER A 212 6.51 -8.37 0.86
C SER A 212 6.33 -8.90 -0.57
N ILE A 213 7.34 -9.60 -1.10
CA ILE A 213 7.29 -10.21 -2.43
C ILE A 213 6.33 -11.41 -2.41
N LYS A 214 6.44 -12.27 -1.39
CA LYS A 214 5.55 -13.41 -1.19
C LYS A 214 4.09 -12.96 -1.11
N TYR A 215 3.85 -11.88 -0.37
CA TYR A 215 2.52 -11.26 -0.27
C TYR A 215 1.98 -10.85 -1.64
N HIS A 216 2.70 -10.01 -2.40
CA HIS A 216 2.18 -9.47 -3.67
C HIS A 216 2.03 -10.51 -4.79
N LEU A 217 2.83 -11.58 -4.77
CA LEU A 217 2.84 -12.62 -5.80
C LEU A 217 1.91 -13.81 -5.48
N TYR A 218 1.88 -14.29 -4.22
CA TYR A 218 1.29 -15.60 -3.88
C TYR A 218 0.20 -15.57 -2.80
N GLU A 219 0.28 -14.65 -1.84
CA GLU A 219 -0.60 -14.66 -0.66
C GLU A 219 -1.72 -13.62 -0.72
N ARG A 220 -1.58 -12.60 -1.58
CA ARG A 220 -2.61 -11.58 -1.73
C ARG A 220 -3.90 -12.24 -2.25
N PRO A 221 -5.02 -12.16 -1.49
CA PRO A 221 -6.26 -12.77 -1.91
C PRO A 221 -6.69 -12.25 -3.28
N ASN A 222 -7.09 -13.18 -4.15
CA ASN A 222 -7.64 -12.89 -5.45
C ASN A 222 -8.94 -13.68 -5.62
N GLY A 223 -9.96 -13.04 -6.20
CA GLY A 223 -11.22 -13.73 -6.47
C GLY A 223 -11.20 -14.41 -7.83
N ALA A 224 -12.21 -15.26 -8.06
CA ALA A 224 -12.54 -15.74 -9.39
C ALA A 224 -12.71 -14.57 -10.37
N TYR A 225 -12.29 -14.77 -11.62
CA TYR A 225 -12.35 -13.74 -12.65
C TYR A 225 -13.78 -13.25 -12.86
N SER A 226 -13.95 -11.93 -12.91
CA SER A 226 -15.21 -11.26 -13.22
C SER A 226 -14.92 -10.11 -14.17
N PHE A 227 -15.42 -10.20 -15.41
CA PHE A 227 -15.17 -9.20 -16.45
C PHE A 227 -15.50 -7.78 -15.98
N GLU A 228 -16.65 -7.59 -15.34
CA GLU A 228 -17.11 -6.29 -14.82
C GLU A 228 -16.14 -5.69 -13.79
N LYS A 229 -15.76 -6.49 -12.79
CA LYS A 229 -14.90 -6.04 -11.69
C LYS A 229 -13.44 -5.86 -12.13
N TYR A 230 -13.01 -6.56 -13.16
CA TYR A 230 -11.60 -6.70 -13.53
C TYR A 230 -11.28 -5.89 -14.79
N THR A 231 -11.61 -6.41 -15.96
CA THR A 231 -11.24 -5.83 -17.27
C THR A 231 -12.08 -4.59 -17.58
N LEU A 232 -13.39 -4.62 -17.38
CA LEU A 232 -14.23 -3.42 -17.53
C LEU A 232 -13.86 -2.37 -16.47
N GLY A 233 -13.63 -2.80 -15.22
CA GLY A 233 -13.14 -1.95 -14.14
C GLY A 233 -11.83 -1.24 -14.49
N PHE A 234 -10.91 -1.89 -15.21
CA PHE A 234 -9.69 -1.25 -15.72
C PHE A 234 -9.98 -0.09 -16.69
N PHE A 235 -10.91 -0.26 -17.64
CA PHE A 235 -11.30 0.83 -18.53
C PHE A 235 -12.01 1.97 -17.79
N VAL A 236 -12.85 1.66 -16.81
CA VAL A 236 -13.46 2.66 -15.93
C VAL A 236 -12.38 3.45 -15.17
N ASN A 237 -11.33 2.77 -14.68
CA ASN A 237 -10.20 3.43 -14.01
C ASN A 237 -9.44 4.39 -14.95
N LEU A 238 -9.26 4.03 -16.23
CA LEU A 238 -8.65 4.90 -17.25
C LEU A 238 -9.49 6.16 -17.52
N VAL A 239 -10.82 6.08 -17.41
CA VAL A 239 -11.67 7.28 -17.47
C VAL A 239 -11.55 8.08 -16.16
N ALA A 240 -11.65 7.40 -15.02
CA ALA A 240 -11.67 8.04 -13.69
C ALA A 240 -10.42 8.87 -13.39
N ILE A 241 -9.23 8.40 -13.80
CA ILE A 241 -7.96 9.10 -13.54
C ILE A 241 -7.88 10.51 -14.15
N PHE A 242 -8.58 10.75 -15.26
CA PHE A 242 -8.62 12.04 -15.97
C PHE A 242 -9.99 12.75 -15.89
N GLY A 243 -10.99 12.10 -15.29
CA GLY A 243 -12.36 12.61 -15.20
C GLY A 243 -12.88 13.05 -16.57
N LEU A 244 -13.61 14.17 -16.63
CA LEU A 244 -14.23 14.65 -17.88
C LEU A 244 -13.21 15.02 -18.97
N THR A 245 -11.94 15.24 -18.64
CA THR A 245 -10.90 15.60 -19.61
C THR A 245 -10.35 14.41 -20.40
N PHE A 246 -10.72 13.18 -20.03
CA PHE A 246 -10.17 11.94 -20.61
C PHE A 246 -10.18 11.89 -22.15
N PRO A 247 -11.21 12.33 -22.90
CA PRO A 247 -11.24 12.15 -24.36
C PRO A 247 -10.13 12.95 -25.04
N PHE A 248 -9.91 14.19 -24.57
CA PHE A 248 -8.89 15.08 -25.13
C PHE A 248 -7.48 14.72 -24.68
N ILE A 249 -7.35 14.22 -23.44
CA ILE A 249 -6.07 13.72 -22.91
C ILE A 249 -5.60 12.48 -23.69
N TYR A 250 -6.48 11.50 -23.93
CA TYR A 250 -6.13 10.33 -24.76
C TYR A 250 -5.97 10.69 -26.24
N LYS A 251 -6.74 11.65 -26.77
CA LYS A 251 -6.50 12.21 -28.11
C LYS A 251 -5.11 12.83 -28.22
N ALA A 252 -4.64 13.54 -27.19
CA ALA A 252 -3.28 14.09 -27.16
C ALA A 252 -2.23 12.98 -27.22
N LEU A 253 -2.41 11.89 -26.46
CA LEU A 253 -1.52 10.72 -26.49
C LEU A 253 -1.47 10.08 -27.89
N LEU A 254 -2.64 9.84 -28.51
CA LEU A 254 -2.74 9.23 -29.84
C LEU A 254 -2.16 10.12 -30.96
N LYS A 255 -2.19 11.45 -30.79
CA LYS A 255 -1.66 12.41 -31.78
C LYS A 255 -0.19 12.80 -31.55
N THR A 256 0.38 12.47 -30.40
CA THR A 256 1.78 12.75 -30.12
C THR A 256 2.67 11.76 -30.86
N LYS A 257 3.63 12.29 -31.62
CA LYS A 257 4.57 11.49 -32.41
C LYS A 257 5.89 11.30 -31.65
N ASN A 258 6.57 10.18 -31.91
CA ASN A 258 7.91 9.85 -31.39
C ASN A 258 9.01 10.67 -32.10
N THR A 259 8.90 12.01 -32.10
CA THR A 259 9.80 12.90 -32.82
C THR A 259 11.17 13.07 -32.17
N ASN A 260 11.26 12.88 -30.85
CA ASN A 260 12.51 12.89 -30.11
C ASN A 260 12.51 11.82 -29.02
N LEU A 261 13.71 11.48 -28.53
CA LEU A 261 13.89 10.41 -27.53
C LEU A 261 13.10 10.64 -26.25
N PHE A 262 12.96 11.88 -25.79
CA PHE A 262 12.19 12.17 -24.58
C PHE A 262 10.70 11.92 -24.78
N ASN A 263 10.10 12.43 -25.86
CA ASN A 263 8.70 12.16 -26.21
C ASN A 263 8.45 10.67 -26.40
N LYS A 264 9.39 9.95 -27.01
CA LYS A 264 9.33 8.49 -27.14
C LYS A 264 9.30 7.81 -25.77
N ALA A 265 10.11 8.25 -24.82
CA ALA A 265 10.09 7.74 -23.44
C ALA A 265 8.75 7.97 -22.75
N LEU A 266 8.17 9.18 -22.86
CA LEU A 266 6.84 9.48 -22.28
C LEU A 266 5.74 8.58 -22.87
N ILE A 267 5.78 8.36 -24.19
CA ILE A 267 4.83 7.51 -24.92
C ILE A 267 4.98 6.04 -24.51
N TYR A 268 6.21 5.51 -24.49
CA TYR A 268 6.49 4.13 -24.10
C TYR A 268 6.10 3.87 -22.65
N LEU A 269 6.40 4.81 -21.74
CA LEU A 269 5.97 4.73 -20.36
C LEU A 269 4.45 4.66 -20.24
N THR A 270 3.74 5.55 -20.93
CA THR A 270 2.28 5.62 -20.87
C THR A 270 1.63 4.35 -21.44
N TYR A 271 1.93 3.98 -22.68
CA TYR A 271 1.35 2.79 -23.30
C TYR A 271 1.82 1.50 -22.64
N GLY A 272 3.07 1.44 -22.20
CA GLY A 272 3.62 0.28 -21.50
C GLY A 272 2.88 -0.01 -20.21
N VAL A 273 2.64 1.02 -19.38
CA VAL A 273 1.87 0.88 -18.13
C VAL A 273 0.42 0.49 -18.42
N ILE A 274 -0.23 1.13 -19.41
CA ILE A 274 -1.60 0.79 -19.82
C ILE A 274 -1.67 -0.67 -20.27
N LEU A 275 -0.75 -1.12 -21.13
CA LEU A 275 -0.72 -2.48 -21.65
C LEU A 275 -0.43 -3.50 -20.54
N PHE A 276 0.53 -3.22 -19.67
CA PHE A 276 0.86 -4.09 -18.54
C PHE A 276 -0.36 -4.33 -17.64
N PHE A 277 -1.07 -3.27 -17.26
CA PHE A 277 -2.24 -3.41 -16.40
C PHE A 277 -3.49 -3.91 -17.12
N PHE A 278 -3.61 -3.69 -18.43
CA PHE A 278 -4.62 -4.37 -19.24
C PHE A 278 -4.41 -5.89 -19.25
N ILE A 279 -3.17 -6.36 -19.45
CA ILE A 279 -2.86 -7.79 -19.37
C ILE A 279 -3.09 -8.30 -17.94
N SER A 280 -2.68 -7.52 -16.93
CA SER A 280 -2.89 -7.88 -15.52
C SER A 280 -4.38 -7.96 -15.16
N SER A 281 -5.26 -7.20 -15.82
CA SER A 281 -6.70 -7.22 -15.52
C SER A 281 -7.37 -8.54 -15.85
N PHE A 282 -6.82 -9.37 -16.74
CA PHE A 282 -7.35 -10.72 -16.96
C PHE A 282 -7.15 -11.65 -15.75
N ASN A 283 -6.19 -11.33 -14.87
CA ASN A 283 -5.85 -12.15 -13.71
C ASN A 283 -6.32 -11.55 -12.39
N ARG A 284 -6.32 -10.22 -12.24
CA ARG A 284 -6.64 -9.56 -10.96
C ARG A 284 -7.34 -8.22 -11.16
N ARG A 285 -8.16 -7.83 -10.18
CA ARG A 285 -8.77 -6.50 -10.15
C ARG A 285 -7.70 -5.41 -10.04
N ILE A 286 -7.67 -4.52 -11.03
CA ILE A 286 -6.77 -3.36 -11.05
C ILE A 286 -7.43 -2.19 -10.33
N GLN A 287 -6.69 -1.52 -9.46
CA GLN A 287 -7.15 -0.32 -8.75
C GLN A 287 -6.60 0.94 -9.43
N THR A 288 -7.34 2.05 -9.38
CA THR A 288 -7.00 3.27 -10.11
C THR A 288 -5.62 3.81 -9.76
N GLN A 289 -5.18 3.67 -8.51
CA GLN A 289 -3.85 4.11 -8.08
C GLN A 289 -2.70 3.26 -8.62
N TRP A 290 -2.95 2.08 -9.20
CA TRP A 290 -1.88 1.30 -9.81
C TRP A 290 -1.43 1.90 -11.15
N ILE A 291 -2.36 2.51 -11.88
CA ILE A 291 -2.10 3.15 -13.17
C ILE A 291 -1.70 4.62 -13.06
N ILE A 292 -1.69 5.20 -11.85
CA ILE A 292 -1.54 6.65 -11.65
C ILE A 292 -0.26 7.25 -12.24
N ILE A 293 0.79 6.46 -12.33
CA ILE A 293 2.10 6.92 -12.80
C ILE A 293 2.05 7.50 -14.22
N ILE A 294 1.03 7.13 -15.02
CA ILE A 294 0.80 7.72 -16.34
C ILE A 294 0.43 9.21 -16.27
N CYS A 295 -0.05 9.74 -15.14
CA CYS A 295 -0.34 11.16 -14.99
C CYS A 295 0.90 12.03 -15.28
N ILE A 296 2.09 11.60 -14.88
CA ILE A 296 3.33 12.36 -15.07
C ILE A 296 3.64 12.63 -16.55
N PRO A 297 3.81 11.59 -17.41
CA PRO A 297 3.99 11.83 -18.84
C PRO A 297 2.76 12.48 -19.49
N MET A 298 1.55 12.18 -19.02
CA MET A 298 0.33 12.70 -19.63
C MET A 298 0.11 14.19 -19.38
N VAL A 299 0.55 14.77 -18.26
CA VAL A 299 0.56 16.23 -18.08
C VAL A 299 1.43 16.90 -19.15
N VAL A 300 2.64 16.38 -19.38
CA VAL A 300 3.59 16.94 -20.36
C VAL A 300 3.06 16.78 -21.79
N ILE A 301 2.51 15.61 -22.13
CA ILE A 301 1.93 15.33 -23.44
C ILE A 301 0.69 16.19 -23.69
N ALA A 302 -0.28 16.17 -22.78
CA ALA A 302 -1.55 16.89 -22.94
C ALA A 302 -1.32 18.39 -23.01
N PHE A 303 -0.46 18.96 -22.16
CA PHE A 303 -0.20 20.40 -22.18
C PHE A 303 0.51 20.84 -23.47
N ASN A 304 1.51 20.10 -23.96
CA ASN A 304 2.13 20.40 -25.26
C ASN A 304 1.12 20.31 -26.41
N TYR A 305 0.18 19.37 -26.35
CA TYR A 305 -0.90 19.28 -27.34
C TYR A 305 -1.85 20.48 -27.26
N MET A 306 -2.24 20.92 -26.07
CA MET A 306 -3.06 22.12 -25.85
C MET A 306 -2.41 23.36 -26.50
N LEU A 307 -1.11 23.56 -26.33
CA LEU A 307 -0.40 24.72 -26.89
C LEU A 307 -0.36 24.76 -28.43
N ASN A 308 -0.59 23.62 -29.08
CA ASN A 308 -0.57 23.47 -30.53
C ASN A 308 -1.96 23.21 -31.14
N ASN A 309 -2.99 23.04 -30.32
CA ASN A 309 -4.34 22.69 -30.76
C ASN A 309 -5.40 23.50 -30.00
N LYS A 310 -6.02 24.47 -30.69
CA LYS A 310 -7.05 25.35 -30.11
C LYS A 310 -8.25 24.58 -29.53
N GLN A 311 -8.69 23.51 -30.18
CA GLN A 311 -9.81 22.70 -29.69
C GLN A 311 -9.46 22.04 -28.35
N ALA A 312 -8.28 21.42 -28.26
CA ALA A 312 -7.81 20.78 -27.03
C ALA A 312 -7.60 21.79 -25.91
N LEU A 313 -7.00 22.95 -26.21
CA LEU A 313 -6.83 24.05 -25.26
C LEU A 313 -8.17 24.46 -24.63
N THR A 314 -9.18 24.73 -25.46
CA THR A 314 -10.50 25.18 -25.00
C THR A 314 -11.24 24.11 -24.20
N TRP A 315 -11.30 22.88 -24.70
CA TRP A 315 -12.11 21.84 -24.07
C TRP A 315 -11.46 21.24 -22.83
N ILE A 316 -10.14 21.04 -22.81
CA ILE A 316 -9.44 20.61 -21.59
C ILE A 316 -9.58 21.68 -20.51
N PHE A 317 -9.50 22.96 -20.86
CA PHE A 317 -9.71 24.04 -19.88
C PHE A 317 -11.13 24.05 -19.31
N ARG A 318 -12.17 23.99 -20.15
CA ARG A 318 -13.57 23.99 -19.70
C ARG A 318 -13.94 22.77 -18.87
N LEU A 319 -13.64 21.58 -19.37
CA LEU A 319 -13.91 20.33 -18.65
C LEU A 319 -13.02 20.19 -17.41
N GLY A 320 -11.79 20.70 -17.49
CA GLY A 320 -10.87 20.78 -16.37
C GLY A 320 -11.40 21.66 -15.25
N LEU A 321 -12.02 22.82 -15.56
CA LEU A 321 -12.66 23.67 -14.57
C LEU A 321 -13.85 22.97 -13.88
N ILE A 322 -14.64 22.20 -14.63
CA ILE A 322 -15.72 21.38 -14.06
C ILE A 322 -15.13 20.33 -13.10
N ASN A 323 -14.10 19.60 -13.52
CA ASN A 323 -13.39 18.66 -12.65
C ASN A 323 -12.83 19.35 -11.39
N VAL A 324 -12.23 20.54 -11.53
CA VAL A 324 -11.69 21.33 -10.40
C VAL A 324 -12.78 21.62 -9.38
N ILE A 325 -13.96 22.05 -9.83
CA ILE A 325 -15.11 22.33 -8.95
C ILE A 325 -15.59 21.04 -8.26
N LEU A 326 -15.72 19.94 -9.00
CA LEU A 326 -16.11 18.64 -8.44
C LEU A 326 -15.11 18.14 -7.40
N ILE A 327 -13.81 18.25 -7.68
CA ILE A 327 -12.74 17.86 -6.76
C ILE A 327 -12.75 18.75 -5.52
N ALA A 328 -12.93 20.07 -5.66
CA ALA A 328 -13.05 20.98 -4.53
C ALA A 328 -14.25 20.63 -3.64
N TYR A 329 -15.39 20.29 -4.25
CA TYR A 329 -16.56 19.81 -3.52
C TYR A 329 -16.31 18.49 -2.78
N LEU A 330 -15.70 17.50 -3.44
CA LEU A 330 -15.32 16.23 -2.81
C LEU A 330 -14.33 16.43 -1.65
N ARG A 331 -13.40 17.38 -1.77
CA ARG A 331 -12.43 17.75 -0.72
C ARG A 331 -13.11 18.29 0.54
N ILE A 332 -14.14 19.13 0.39
CA ILE A 332 -14.95 19.60 1.52
C ILE A 332 -15.66 18.40 2.18
N GLY A 333 -16.17 17.48 1.37
CA GLY A 333 -16.83 16.26 1.84
C GLY A 333 -15.92 15.24 2.53
N LEU A 334 -14.59 15.37 2.45
CA LEU A 334 -13.64 14.56 3.24
C LEU A 334 -13.44 15.10 4.67
N VAL A 335 -13.78 16.38 4.89
CA VAL A 335 -13.64 17.07 6.18
C VAL A 335 -14.96 17.06 6.94
N HIS A 336 -16.06 17.39 6.26
CA HIS A 336 -17.36 17.59 6.89
C HIS A 336 -18.34 16.49 6.48
N GLN A 337 -19.03 15.95 7.49
CA GLN A 337 -20.13 15.01 7.33
C GLN A 337 -21.46 15.61 7.84
N PRO A 338 -22.62 15.26 7.23
CA PRO A 338 -22.77 14.63 5.92
C PRO A 338 -22.84 15.68 4.81
N LEU A 339 -21.81 15.82 3.97
CA LEU A 339 -21.87 16.75 2.83
C LEU A 339 -22.57 16.13 1.59
N LEU A 340 -22.70 14.80 1.54
CA LEU A 340 -23.24 14.02 0.42
C LEU A 340 -23.94 12.76 0.91
N PHE A 341 -25.23 12.59 0.60
CA PHE A 341 -25.97 11.31 0.65
C PHE A 341 -25.78 10.45 1.92
N ASN A 342 -25.54 11.06 3.09
CA ASN A 342 -25.16 10.33 4.32
C ASN A 342 -24.00 9.34 4.10
N PHE A 343 -23.04 9.71 3.25
CA PHE A 343 -21.87 8.91 2.92
C PHE A 343 -20.77 9.11 3.96
N TYR A 344 -20.46 8.05 4.70
CA TYR A 344 -19.37 8.03 5.66
C TYR A 344 -18.11 7.50 5.00
N TYR A 345 -17.11 8.38 4.85
CA TYR A 345 -15.78 7.98 4.43
C TYR A 345 -14.90 7.65 5.63
N GLU A 346 -13.79 6.95 5.38
CA GLU A 346 -12.86 6.52 6.43
C GLU A 346 -12.13 7.68 7.14
N SER A 347 -12.24 8.91 6.64
CA SER A 347 -11.73 10.15 7.29
C SER A 347 -12.72 10.80 8.25
N HIS A 348 -13.84 10.15 8.61
CA HIS A 348 -14.83 10.72 9.50
C HIS A 348 -14.96 9.93 10.80
N GLY A 349 -15.22 10.63 11.91
CA GLY A 349 -15.62 10.05 13.19
C GLY A 349 -14.56 9.24 13.92
N ASN A 350 -13.28 9.31 13.52
CA ASN A 350 -12.20 8.46 14.06
C ASN A 350 -11.74 8.94 15.43
N ILE A 351 -11.73 10.26 15.67
CA ILE A 351 -11.40 10.85 16.98
C ILE A 351 -12.43 10.39 18.02
N GLU A 352 -13.72 10.54 17.70
CA GLU A 352 -14.84 10.17 18.56
C GLU A 352 -14.86 8.66 18.82
N TRP A 353 -14.66 7.87 17.77
CA TRP A 353 -14.53 6.42 17.88
C TRP A 353 -13.37 6.00 18.78
N ALA A 354 -12.18 6.56 18.57
CA ALA A 354 -11.01 6.21 19.36
C ALA A 354 -11.17 6.63 20.82
N ALA A 355 -11.73 7.82 21.09
CA ALA A 355 -12.02 8.29 22.43
C ALA A 355 -13.05 7.42 23.16
N ALA A 356 -14.12 6.99 22.46
CA ALA A 356 -15.13 6.11 23.03
C ALA A 356 -14.55 4.74 23.42
N ILE A 357 -13.76 4.14 22.54
CA ILE A 357 -13.07 2.88 22.86
C ILE A 357 -12.05 3.07 23.99
N LYS A 358 -11.32 4.19 24.01
CA LYS A 358 -10.34 4.49 25.07
C LYS A 358 -11.00 4.65 26.43
N LYS A 359 -12.18 5.24 26.49
CA LYS A 359 -12.98 5.37 27.71
C LYS A 359 -13.30 4.02 28.33
N GLU A 360 -13.72 3.05 27.51
CA GLU A 360 -14.03 1.69 27.96
C GLU A 360 -12.77 0.87 28.27
N ALA A 361 -11.74 0.95 27.42
CA ALA A 361 -10.49 0.21 27.60
C ALA A 361 -9.66 0.71 28.80
N GLY A 362 -9.74 2.00 29.11
CA GLY A 362 -8.91 2.67 30.10
C GLY A 362 -7.42 2.61 29.74
N ASN A 363 -6.60 2.12 30.67
CA ASN A 363 -5.15 1.98 30.48
C ASN A 363 -4.74 0.64 29.84
N ARG A 364 -5.69 -0.24 29.55
CA ARG A 364 -5.41 -1.54 28.94
C ARG A 364 -4.95 -1.37 27.49
N PRO A 365 -3.98 -2.18 27.02
CA PRO A 365 -3.74 -2.35 25.59
C PRO A 365 -5.00 -2.83 24.85
N VAL A 366 -5.14 -2.46 23.58
CA VAL A 366 -6.31 -2.83 22.78
C VAL A 366 -5.92 -3.80 21.67
N VAL A 367 -6.54 -4.97 21.67
CA VAL A 367 -6.34 -6.01 20.66
C VAL A 367 -7.51 -5.98 19.70
N PHE A 368 -7.26 -5.66 18.44
CA PHE A 368 -8.27 -5.71 17.38
C PHE A 368 -8.17 -7.01 16.61
N GLU A 369 -9.27 -7.75 16.52
CA GLU A 369 -9.35 -8.94 15.67
C GLU A 369 -9.31 -8.54 14.19
N ASN A 370 -8.41 -9.16 13.42
CA ASN A 370 -8.36 -9.07 11.96
C ASN A 370 -8.37 -7.64 11.40
N SER A 371 -7.64 -6.71 12.04
CA SER A 371 -7.69 -5.31 11.63
C SER A 371 -6.35 -4.57 11.77
N TYR A 372 -5.56 -4.64 10.69
CA TYR A 372 -4.42 -3.71 10.48
C TYR A 372 -4.88 -2.27 10.29
N ARG A 373 -6.18 -2.03 10.15
CA ARG A 373 -6.78 -0.71 9.93
C ARG A 373 -7.10 -0.02 11.25
N ASN A 374 -7.84 -0.71 12.12
CA ASN A 374 -8.30 -0.11 13.38
C ASN A 374 -7.18 -0.02 14.42
N ALA A 375 -6.28 -1.01 14.49
CA ALA A 375 -5.19 -1.00 15.48
C ALA A 375 -4.33 0.28 15.38
N PRO A 376 -3.71 0.62 14.24
CA PRO A 376 -2.90 1.82 14.15
C PRO A 376 -3.76 3.11 14.20
N MET A 377 -4.99 3.08 13.69
CA MET A 377 -5.91 4.23 13.76
C MET A 377 -6.24 4.61 15.20
N TYR A 378 -6.57 3.60 16.02
CA TYR A 378 -6.80 3.80 17.45
C TYR A 378 -5.54 4.32 18.14
N SER A 379 -4.39 3.69 17.88
CA SER A 379 -3.13 4.09 18.50
C SER A 379 -2.79 5.55 18.17
N PHE A 380 -2.98 5.98 16.92
CA PHE A 380 -2.77 7.37 16.49
C PHE A 380 -3.63 8.36 17.30
N TYR A 381 -4.95 8.17 17.34
CA TYR A 381 -5.88 9.08 18.04
C TYR A 381 -5.90 8.94 19.57
N THR A 382 -5.15 8.00 20.12
CA THR A 382 -5.01 7.80 21.57
C THR A 382 -3.58 7.97 22.05
N ASN A 383 -2.81 8.80 21.33
CA ASN A 383 -1.44 9.20 21.67
C ASN A 383 -0.50 8.01 21.88
N GLY A 384 -0.54 7.05 20.95
CA GLY A 384 0.34 5.88 20.97
C GLY A 384 -0.08 4.80 21.95
N SER A 385 -1.36 4.71 22.33
CA SER A 385 -1.82 3.59 23.18
C SER A 385 -1.42 2.26 22.53
N PRO A 386 -0.91 1.29 23.31
CA PRO A 386 -0.48 0.01 22.77
C PRO A 386 -1.63 -0.74 22.11
N THR A 387 -1.40 -1.19 20.87
CA THR A 387 -2.38 -1.96 20.10
C THR A 387 -1.76 -3.15 19.41
N PHE A 388 -2.59 -4.14 19.12
CA PHE A 388 -2.20 -5.31 18.35
C PHE A 388 -3.32 -5.72 17.38
N SER A 389 -2.96 -6.08 16.14
CA SER A 389 -3.88 -6.72 15.19
C SER A 389 -3.75 -8.24 15.29
N LEU A 390 -4.66 -8.87 16.03
CA LEU A 390 -4.69 -10.33 16.19
C LEU A 390 -5.33 -10.96 14.94
N ASN A 391 -4.49 -11.54 14.07
CA ASN A 391 -4.95 -12.11 12.80
C ASN A 391 -5.23 -13.60 12.93
N ASN A 392 -6.43 -14.01 12.50
CA ASN A 392 -6.87 -15.40 12.48
C ASN A 392 -6.96 -15.96 11.05
N TYR A 393 -7.29 -17.25 10.94
CA TYR A 393 -7.32 -18.01 9.69
C TYR A 393 -8.25 -17.42 8.62
N MET A 394 -9.26 -16.62 9.00
CA MET A 394 -10.19 -15.95 8.08
C MET A 394 -9.66 -14.64 7.50
N TYR A 395 -8.41 -14.29 7.80
CA TYR A 395 -7.81 -13.03 7.41
C TYR A 395 -6.42 -13.21 6.79
N ARG A 396 -5.66 -12.11 6.74
CA ARG A 396 -4.30 -12.06 6.19
C ARG A 396 -3.29 -11.65 7.24
N LYS A 397 -2.03 -12.04 7.02
CA LYS A 397 -0.88 -11.43 7.71
C LYS A 397 -0.77 -9.94 7.35
N ASN A 398 -0.17 -9.19 8.26
CA ASN A 398 0.13 -7.76 8.13
C ASN A 398 1.39 -7.42 8.98
N GLN A 399 1.73 -6.15 9.14
CA GLN A 399 2.94 -5.71 9.84
C GLN A 399 2.99 -6.22 11.30
N PHE A 400 1.87 -6.25 11.99
CA PHE A 400 1.76 -6.80 13.36
C PHE A 400 2.11 -8.30 13.41
N SER A 401 2.09 -9.01 12.28
CA SER A 401 2.48 -10.43 12.20
C SER A 401 3.99 -10.66 12.09
N ILE A 402 4.76 -9.63 11.74
CA ILE A 402 6.21 -9.75 11.53
C ILE A 402 7.04 -8.90 12.49
N ASP A 403 6.44 -7.92 13.16
CA ASP A 403 7.11 -7.09 14.16
C ASP A 403 6.93 -7.63 15.59
N ASN A 404 7.45 -6.89 16.58
CA ASN A 404 7.39 -7.27 18.01
C ASN A 404 6.19 -6.68 18.76
N SER A 405 5.15 -6.21 18.05
CA SER A 405 3.98 -5.59 18.70
C SER A 405 3.18 -6.53 19.59
N GLU A 406 3.21 -7.84 19.33
CA GLU A 406 2.57 -8.85 20.17
C GLU A 406 3.10 -8.84 21.62
N GLU A 407 4.39 -8.55 21.81
CA GLU A 407 5.02 -8.43 23.12
C GLU A 407 4.43 -7.28 23.96
N ASN A 408 3.90 -6.25 23.30
CA ASN A 408 3.30 -5.12 23.99
C ASN A 408 1.96 -5.46 24.65
N VAL A 409 1.34 -6.58 24.27
CA VAL A 409 0.04 -7.03 24.78
C VAL A 409 0.12 -8.33 25.57
N ARG A 410 1.17 -9.15 25.37
CA ARG A 410 1.31 -10.44 26.07
C ARG A 410 1.48 -10.25 27.58
N GLY A 411 0.79 -11.09 28.37
CA GLY A 411 0.82 -11.09 29.83
C GLY A 411 0.08 -9.92 30.48
N LYS A 412 -0.68 -9.13 29.70
CA LYS A 412 -1.41 -7.95 30.20
C LYS A 412 -2.91 -8.17 30.12
N ASP A 413 -3.65 -7.43 30.93
CA ASP A 413 -5.09 -7.32 30.76
C ASP A 413 -5.39 -6.46 29.54
N VAL A 414 -6.13 -6.99 28.57
CA VAL A 414 -6.41 -6.30 27.31
C VAL A 414 -7.90 -6.06 27.12
N ALA A 415 -8.21 -5.00 26.37
CA ALA A 415 -9.52 -4.86 25.75
C ALA A 415 -9.47 -5.51 24.36
N TYR A 416 -10.16 -6.64 24.20
CA TYR A 416 -10.26 -7.34 22.92
C TYR A 416 -11.50 -6.88 22.17
N ILE A 417 -11.34 -6.46 20.92
CA ILE A 417 -12.41 -5.91 20.10
C ILE A 417 -12.59 -6.75 18.84
N SER A 418 -13.82 -7.22 18.63
CA SER A 418 -14.18 -8.01 17.46
C SER A 418 -15.65 -7.83 17.10
N LYS A 419 -15.93 -7.80 15.80
CA LYS A 419 -17.31 -7.77 15.28
C LYS A 419 -18.04 -9.11 15.42
N TYR A 420 -17.31 -10.18 15.70
CA TYR A 420 -17.81 -11.56 15.76
C TYR A 420 -18.20 -12.02 17.16
N LEU A 421 -18.05 -11.15 18.17
CA LEU A 421 -18.46 -11.45 19.53
C LEU A 421 -19.98 -11.56 19.64
N ASN A 422 -20.44 -12.66 20.21
CA ASN A 422 -21.84 -12.84 20.62
C ASN A 422 -22.07 -12.13 21.95
N ASP A 423 -21.27 -12.47 22.96
CA ASP A 423 -21.26 -11.83 24.27
C ASP A 423 -20.18 -10.77 24.34
N PHE A 424 -20.50 -9.59 24.88
CA PHE A 424 -19.57 -8.47 24.99
C PHE A 424 -19.79 -7.69 26.30
N SER A 425 -18.69 -7.19 26.86
CA SER A 425 -18.69 -6.37 28.08
C SER A 425 -19.01 -4.90 27.77
N PHE A 426 -18.62 -4.43 26.59
CA PHE A 426 -18.91 -3.08 26.12
C PHE A 426 -19.10 -3.08 24.60
N SER A 427 -19.79 -2.06 24.09
CA SER A 427 -19.92 -1.85 22.66
C SER A 427 -19.98 -0.37 22.33
N TYR A 428 -19.66 -0.06 21.07
CA TYR A 428 -19.77 1.28 20.53
C TYR A 428 -20.28 1.20 19.09
N GLN A 429 -21.36 1.92 18.81
CA GLN A 429 -21.90 2.05 17.47
C GLN A 429 -21.45 3.40 16.89
N ARG A 430 -20.77 3.36 15.74
CA ARG A 430 -20.41 4.56 14.98
C ARG A 430 -21.66 5.14 14.32
N GLU A 431 -21.59 6.43 13.96
CA GLU A 431 -22.65 7.11 13.21
C GLU A 431 -22.94 6.45 11.84
N ASP A 432 -21.93 5.80 11.25
CA ASP A 432 -22.07 5.02 10.01
C ASP A 432 -22.76 3.65 10.21
N GLY A 433 -23.21 3.35 11.43
CA GLY A 433 -23.89 2.13 11.81
C GLY A 433 -22.97 0.97 12.17
N ARG A 434 -21.64 1.08 12.00
CA ARG A 434 -20.71 -0.01 12.36
C ARG A 434 -20.67 -0.21 13.87
N LEU A 435 -20.92 -1.44 14.29
CA LEU A 435 -20.88 -1.85 15.69
C LEU A 435 -19.51 -2.47 16.04
N TYR A 436 -18.89 -1.94 17.07
CA TYR A 436 -17.68 -2.47 17.70
C TYR A 436 -18.09 -3.10 19.03
N LYS A 437 -17.73 -4.36 19.24
CA LYS A 437 -18.01 -5.09 20.47
C LYS A 437 -16.68 -5.45 21.12
N GLY A 438 -16.60 -5.37 22.44
CA GLY A 438 -15.39 -5.73 23.15
C GLY A 438 -15.62 -6.44 24.48
N ILE A 439 -14.60 -7.19 24.87
CA ILE A 439 -14.50 -7.91 26.15
C ILE A 439 -13.14 -7.62 26.79
N PHE A 440 -13.04 -7.85 28.09
CA PHE A 440 -11.76 -7.81 28.80
C PHE A 440 -11.19 -9.21 28.94
N ILE A 441 -9.94 -9.40 28.54
CA ILE A 441 -9.23 -10.67 28.70
C ILE A 441 -8.09 -10.43 29.69
N PRO A 442 -8.15 -10.98 30.91
CA PRO A 442 -7.07 -10.86 31.88
C PRO A 442 -5.88 -11.74 31.45
N ASN A 443 -4.67 -11.30 31.76
CA ASN A 443 -3.43 -12.04 31.46
C ASN A 443 -3.39 -12.62 30.02
N PHE A 444 -3.63 -11.77 29.03
CA PHE A 444 -3.73 -12.18 27.63
C PHE A 444 -2.42 -12.81 27.11
N GLN A 445 -2.46 -14.09 26.76
CA GLN A 445 -1.33 -14.80 26.16
C GLN A 445 -1.52 -14.95 24.65
N SER A 446 -0.52 -14.59 23.84
CA SER A 446 -0.60 -14.71 22.38
C SER A 446 0.66 -15.36 21.85
N PHE A 447 0.46 -16.33 20.95
CA PHE A 447 1.52 -17.17 20.38
C PHE A 447 1.43 -17.24 18.85
N ARG A 448 1.06 -16.12 18.20
CA ARG A 448 0.75 -16.09 16.76
C ARG A 448 1.98 -16.26 15.88
N LYS A 449 3.19 -16.11 16.42
CA LYS A 449 4.44 -16.35 15.70
C LYS A 449 4.85 -17.82 15.67
N VAL A 450 4.24 -18.71 16.46
CA VAL A 450 4.54 -20.15 16.38
C VAL A 450 4.33 -20.62 14.95
N GLU A 451 5.33 -21.30 14.39
CA GLU A 451 5.32 -21.72 12.99
C GLU A 451 4.99 -23.21 12.88
N CYS A 452 4.05 -23.54 12.00
CA CYS A 452 3.71 -24.91 11.66
C CYS A 452 4.25 -25.25 10.27
N ILE A 453 5.20 -26.18 10.21
CA ILE A 453 5.90 -26.58 9.00
C ILE A 453 5.56 -28.03 8.68
N VAL A 454 5.01 -28.27 7.50
CA VAL A 454 4.79 -29.60 6.92
C VAL A 454 5.71 -29.71 5.72
N GLU A 455 6.56 -30.73 5.69
CA GLU A 455 7.60 -30.89 4.66
C GLU A 455 7.04 -31.42 3.33
N GLU A 456 5.90 -32.10 3.34
CA GLU A 456 5.27 -32.64 2.14
C GLU A 456 4.65 -31.53 1.27
N GLN A 457 5.02 -31.48 -0.01
CA GLN A 457 4.63 -30.42 -0.94
C GLN A 457 3.25 -30.64 -1.57
N GLU A 458 2.80 -31.90 -1.69
CA GLU A 458 1.48 -32.28 -2.19
C GLU A 458 0.98 -33.51 -1.44
N LEU A 459 -0.27 -33.45 -0.99
CA LEU A 459 -0.92 -34.53 -0.24
C LEU A 459 -2.24 -34.88 -0.92
N THR A 460 -2.48 -36.18 -1.12
CA THR A 460 -3.82 -36.68 -1.44
C THR A 460 -4.67 -36.68 -0.17
N LEU A 461 -5.97 -36.40 -0.28
CA LEU A 461 -6.94 -36.58 0.81
C LEU A 461 -7.11 -38.07 1.16
N THR A 462 -6.09 -38.70 1.74
CA THR A 462 -6.21 -40.00 2.38
C THR A 462 -6.13 -39.83 3.88
N THR A 463 -7.16 -40.27 4.58
CA THR A 463 -7.38 -40.06 6.02
C THR A 463 -6.45 -40.87 6.91
N GLU A 464 -5.68 -41.81 6.34
CA GLU A 464 -4.84 -42.75 7.07
C GLU A 464 -3.34 -42.44 6.99
N LYS A 465 -2.92 -41.50 6.15
CA LYS A 465 -1.49 -41.14 6.06
C LYS A 465 -1.09 -40.25 7.25
N SER A 466 -0.19 -40.76 8.09
CA SER A 466 0.45 -39.97 9.13
C SER A 466 1.39 -38.94 8.49
N ILE A 467 1.13 -37.66 8.74
CA ILE A 467 1.91 -36.51 8.23
C ILE A 467 2.82 -36.00 9.36
N GLU A 468 4.08 -35.73 9.03
CA GLU A 468 5.02 -35.09 9.96
C GLU A 468 4.79 -33.57 10.02
N LEU A 469 4.75 -33.04 11.24
CA LEU A 469 4.57 -31.63 11.54
C LEU A 469 5.70 -31.15 12.43
N SER A 470 6.50 -30.20 11.93
CA SER A 470 7.49 -29.48 12.71
C SER A 470 6.85 -28.19 13.25
N VAL A 471 6.82 -28.03 14.57
CA VAL A 471 6.31 -26.83 15.25
C VAL A 471 7.48 -26.08 15.86
N TYR A 472 7.80 -24.91 15.29
CA TYR A 472 8.88 -24.05 15.79
C TYR A 472 8.33 -22.99 16.74
N ASN A 473 8.92 -22.91 17.93
CA ASN A 473 8.63 -21.87 18.92
C ASN A 473 9.68 -20.74 18.79
N PRO A 474 9.33 -19.58 18.21
CA PRO A 474 10.28 -18.48 18.05
C PRO A 474 10.45 -17.64 19.32
N TYR A 475 9.73 -17.91 20.40
CA TYR A 475 9.79 -17.13 21.63
C TYR A 475 10.93 -17.61 22.55
N GLU A 476 11.38 -16.72 23.45
CA GLU A 476 12.40 -17.01 24.47
C GLU A 476 11.86 -17.87 25.63
N GLN A 477 10.55 -18.14 25.65
CA GLN A 477 9.87 -18.85 26.71
C GLN A 477 9.25 -20.15 26.20
N ASN A 478 9.21 -21.15 27.07
CA ASN A 478 8.50 -22.40 26.80
C ASN A 478 6.99 -22.16 26.74
N ILE A 479 6.30 -22.91 25.89
CA ILE A 479 4.84 -22.82 25.74
C ILE A 479 4.23 -24.17 26.12
N SER A 480 3.30 -24.17 27.07
CA SER A 480 2.58 -25.39 27.45
C SER A 480 1.70 -25.86 26.29
N LEU A 481 1.76 -27.15 25.96
CA LEU A 481 0.88 -27.73 24.94
C LEU A 481 -0.59 -27.72 25.39
N GLN A 482 -0.86 -27.62 26.69
CA GLN A 482 -2.23 -27.51 27.21
C GLN A 482 -2.87 -26.15 26.89
N ASP A 483 -2.06 -25.11 26.67
CA ASP A 483 -2.52 -23.77 26.31
C ASP A 483 -2.81 -23.64 24.81
N LEU A 484 -2.44 -24.65 24.02
CA LEU A 484 -2.54 -24.66 22.57
C LEU A 484 -3.58 -25.67 22.09
N LYS A 485 -4.38 -25.25 21.11
CA LYS A 485 -5.26 -26.13 20.35
C LYS A 485 -4.77 -26.18 18.90
N PHE A 486 -4.57 -27.38 18.37
CA PHE A 486 -4.20 -27.57 16.98
C PHE A 486 -5.45 -27.79 16.12
N GLY A 487 -5.40 -27.31 14.89
CA GLY A 487 -6.47 -27.46 13.93
C GLY A 487 -5.97 -27.49 12.50
N ILE A 488 -6.84 -27.96 11.61
CA ILE A 488 -6.67 -27.94 10.16
C ILE A 488 -7.76 -27.06 9.57
N THR A 489 -7.35 -25.99 8.89
CA THR A 489 -8.25 -25.17 8.07
C THR A 489 -8.18 -25.67 6.62
N TYR A 490 -9.28 -26.22 6.12
CA TYR A 490 -9.48 -26.50 4.69
C TYR A 490 -9.89 -25.24 3.95
N MET A 491 -9.35 -25.08 2.75
CA MET A 491 -9.54 -23.90 1.90
C MET A 491 -9.87 -24.31 0.46
N ASP A 492 -10.56 -23.43 -0.25
CA ASP A 492 -10.82 -23.57 -1.68
C ASP A 492 -9.56 -23.33 -2.53
N ALA A 493 -9.68 -23.48 -3.85
CA ALA A 493 -8.61 -23.21 -4.81
C ALA A 493 -8.08 -21.75 -4.78
N TYR A 494 -8.82 -20.82 -4.18
CA TYR A 494 -8.45 -19.41 -4.00
C TYR A 494 -7.90 -19.12 -2.59
N LYS A 495 -7.64 -20.16 -1.79
CA LYS A 495 -7.15 -20.09 -0.39
C LYS A 495 -8.14 -19.41 0.57
N THR A 496 -9.43 -19.44 0.23
CA THR A 496 -10.50 -18.99 1.12
C THR A 496 -10.85 -20.10 2.10
N PRO A 497 -10.85 -19.86 3.42
CA PRO A 497 -11.26 -20.86 4.40
C PRO A 497 -12.70 -21.35 4.19
N ILE A 498 -12.87 -22.67 4.17
CA ILE A 498 -14.17 -23.35 4.08
C ILE A 498 -14.57 -23.90 5.45
N GLN A 499 -13.65 -24.64 6.09
CA GLN A 499 -13.91 -25.36 7.33
C GLN A 499 -12.63 -25.44 8.16
N THR A 500 -12.76 -25.35 9.49
CA THR A 500 -11.65 -25.62 10.40
C THR A 500 -12.04 -26.74 11.36
N LEU A 501 -11.19 -27.76 11.47
CA LEU A 501 -11.39 -28.93 12.31
C LEU A 501 -10.24 -29.05 13.31
N GLY A 502 -10.55 -29.32 14.58
CA GLY A 502 -9.55 -29.57 15.61
C GLY A 502 -8.82 -30.89 15.37
N ILE A 503 -7.53 -30.94 15.70
CA ILE A 503 -6.71 -32.14 15.69
C ILE A 503 -5.90 -32.26 16.97
N THR A 504 -5.51 -33.49 17.32
CA THR A 504 -4.62 -33.78 18.45
C THR A 504 -3.34 -34.42 17.91
N PRO A 505 -2.33 -33.63 17.52
CA PRO A 505 -1.07 -34.17 17.02
C PRO A 505 -0.31 -34.91 18.13
N THR A 506 0.30 -36.04 17.80
CA THR A 506 1.11 -36.86 18.71
C THR A 506 2.58 -36.45 18.60
N ALA A 507 3.21 -36.05 19.70
CA ALA A 507 4.63 -35.71 19.71
C ALA A 507 5.49 -36.94 19.40
N ASN A 508 6.55 -36.77 18.60
CA ASN A 508 7.49 -37.86 18.30
C ASN A 508 8.31 -38.26 19.54
N THR A 509 8.58 -37.30 20.43
CA THR A 509 9.27 -37.54 21.70
C THR A 509 8.24 -37.85 22.80
N PRO A 510 8.34 -39.00 23.51
CA PRO A 510 7.44 -39.35 24.59
C PRO A 510 7.44 -38.28 25.70
N ASN A 511 6.29 -38.08 26.37
CA ASN A 511 6.12 -37.15 27.49
C ASN A 511 6.41 -35.68 27.18
N THR A 512 6.36 -35.28 25.90
CA THR A 512 6.45 -33.86 25.53
C THR A 512 5.21 -33.12 26.03
N THR A 513 5.40 -32.15 26.93
CA THR A 513 4.32 -31.33 27.51
C THR A 513 4.42 -29.85 27.12
N GLN A 514 5.54 -29.43 26.54
CA GLN A 514 5.81 -28.04 26.20
C GLN A 514 6.58 -27.94 24.88
N LEU A 515 6.35 -26.86 24.14
CA LEU A 515 7.26 -26.41 23.08
C LEU A 515 8.43 -25.67 23.74
N GLN A 516 9.65 -26.17 23.58
CA GLN A 516 10.84 -25.52 24.14
C GLN A 516 11.13 -24.18 23.44
N ALA A 517 11.66 -23.22 24.18
CA ALA A 517 12.05 -21.91 23.65
C ALA A 517 13.08 -22.05 22.53
N LYS A 518 12.90 -21.29 21.43
CA LYS A 518 13.80 -21.27 20.26
C LYS A 518 14.09 -22.63 19.64
N ASP A 519 13.20 -23.59 19.83
CA ASP A 519 13.39 -24.96 19.36
C ASP A 519 12.20 -25.48 18.56
N THR A 520 12.43 -26.55 17.82
CA THR A 520 11.43 -27.22 16.99
C THR A 520 11.00 -28.52 17.64
N THR A 521 9.70 -28.66 17.90
CA THR A 521 9.11 -29.91 18.36
C THR A 521 8.43 -30.62 17.20
N LYS A 522 8.74 -31.91 17.01
CA LYS A 522 8.17 -32.73 15.94
C LYS A 522 6.94 -33.50 16.40
N PHE A 523 5.91 -33.48 15.58
CA PHE A 523 4.64 -34.16 15.79
C PHE A 523 4.24 -34.99 14.56
N LYS A 524 3.25 -35.85 14.77
CA LYS A 524 2.53 -36.57 13.72
C LYS A 524 1.03 -36.34 13.87
N PHE A 525 0.34 -36.19 12.74
CA PHE A 525 -1.12 -36.10 12.72
C PHE A 525 -1.68 -36.72 11.43
N SER A 526 -2.98 -37.00 11.42
CA SER A 526 -3.70 -37.40 10.20
C SER A 526 -4.71 -36.32 9.83
N LEU A 527 -4.97 -36.15 8.53
CA LEU A 527 -5.98 -35.20 8.07
C LEU A 527 -7.38 -35.63 8.54
N PRO A 528 -8.14 -34.76 9.22
CA PRO A 528 -9.49 -35.08 9.64
C PRO A 528 -10.43 -35.25 8.43
N THR A 529 -11.42 -36.13 8.55
CA THR A 529 -12.42 -36.34 7.50
C THR A 529 -13.27 -35.09 7.28
N THR A 530 -13.58 -34.80 6.02
CA THR A 530 -14.39 -33.65 5.61
C THR A 530 -15.36 -34.05 4.50
N LYS A 531 -16.55 -33.45 4.52
CA LYS A 531 -17.60 -33.66 3.50
C LYS A 531 -17.54 -32.63 2.37
N ASN A 532 -16.60 -31.69 2.42
CA ASN A 532 -16.46 -30.65 1.42
C ASN A 532 -15.69 -31.19 0.21
N GLU A 533 -16.28 -31.12 -0.97
CA GLU A 533 -15.69 -31.64 -2.21
C GLU A 533 -14.74 -30.63 -2.89
N ASN A 534 -14.90 -29.33 -2.62
CA ASN A 534 -14.14 -28.25 -3.28
C ASN A 534 -12.93 -27.80 -2.47
N ILE A 535 -12.11 -28.74 -1.99
CA ILE A 535 -10.91 -28.44 -1.21
C ILE A 535 -9.72 -28.36 -2.17
N GLY A 536 -9.04 -27.20 -2.19
CA GLY A 536 -7.79 -27.03 -2.92
C GLY A 536 -6.55 -27.03 -2.04
N TYR A 537 -6.70 -26.65 -0.76
CA TYR A 537 -5.59 -26.51 0.18
C TYR A 537 -6.01 -26.86 1.61
N PHE A 538 -5.04 -27.23 2.45
CA PHE A 538 -5.19 -27.17 3.91
C PHE A 538 -4.10 -26.31 4.54
N ARG A 539 -4.32 -25.90 5.79
CA ARG A 539 -3.33 -25.20 6.62
C ARG A 539 -3.42 -25.72 8.04
N VAL A 540 -2.27 -26.02 8.64
CA VAL A 540 -2.18 -26.26 10.08
C VAL A 540 -2.24 -24.93 10.82
N VAL A 541 -3.13 -24.83 11.80
CA VAL A 541 -3.41 -23.61 12.55
C VAL A 541 -3.43 -23.90 14.05
N ILE A 542 -3.04 -22.90 14.85
CA ILE A 542 -3.02 -22.99 16.31
C ILE A 542 -3.97 -21.95 16.90
N SER A 543 -4.70 -22.32 17.93
CA SER A 543 -5.54 -21.44 18.75
C SER A 543 -4.99 -21.41 20.18
N GLU A 544 -5.05 -20.24 20.79
CA GLU A 544 -4.71 -19.97 22.18
C GLU A 544 -5.86 -19.20 22.87
N ASN A 545 -5.97 -19.26 24.19
CA ASN A 545 -6.99 -18.56 25.01
C ASN A 545 -8.45 -18.75 24.56
N ASN A 546 -8.80 -19.89 23.94
CA ASN A 546 -10.11 -20.10 23.31
C ASN A 546 -10.48 -19.05 22.25
N LEU A 547 -9.48 -18.35 21.68
CA LEU A 547 -9.65 -17.46 20.54
C LEU A 547 -9.65 -18.25 19.23
N LEU A 548 -10.02 -17.59 18.14
CA LEU A 548 -9.99 -18.21 16.82
C LEU A 548 -8.57 -18.65 16.43
N PHE A 549 -8.49 -19.70 15.61
CA PHE A 549 -7.23 -20.25 15.11
C PHE A 549 -6.44 -19.23 14.26
N GLY A 550 -5.11 -19.28 14.35
CA GLY A 550 -4.19 -18.30 13.77
C GLY A 550 -3.80 -18.58 12.32
N LEU A 551 -2.65 -18.02 11.93
CA LEU A 551 -2.02 -18.15 10.61
C LEU A 551 -0.62 -18.80 10.73
N ASN A 552 -0.54 -19.90 11.50
CA ASN A 552 0.72 -20.53 11.91
C ASN A 552 1.39 -21.32 10.78
N GLY A 553 0.62 -21.99 9.93
CA GLY A 553 1.12 -22.74 8.77
C GLY A 553 0.94 -22.03 7.43
N LYS A 554 1.65 -22.52 6.41
CA LYS A 554 1.42 -22.15 5.00
C LYS A 554 0.28 -23.00 4.41
N PRO A 555 -0.48 -22.49 3.42
CA PRO A 555 -1.39 -23.32 2.63
C PRO A 555 -0.61 -24.40 1.87
N ILE A 556 -1.03 -25.66 2.03
CA ILE A 556 -0.45 -26.84 1.37
C ILE A 556 -1.50 -27.38 0.40
N PRO A 557 -1.17 -27.58 -0.89
CA PRO A 557 -2.12 -28.05 -1.87
C PRO A 557 -2.58 -29.47 -1.57
N ILE A 558 -3.84 -29.73 -1.88
CA ILE A 558 -4.48 -31.04 -1.82
C ILE A 558 -4.84 -31.46 -3.25
N ASN A 559 -4.44 -32.67 -3.63
CA ASN A 559 -4.80 -33.30 -4.90
C ASN A 559 -5.95 -34.30 -4.74
#